data_AF-A0A929JQU2-F1
#
_entry.id   AF-A0A929JQU2-F1
#
_cell.length_a   1.000
_cell.length_b   1.000
_cell.length_c   1.000
_cell.angle_alpha   90.00
_cell.angle_beta   90.00
_cell.angle_gamma   90.00
#
_symmetry.space_group_name_H-M   'P 1'
#
loop_
_entity.id
_entity.type
_entity.pdbx_description
1 polymer ?
#
loop_
_entity_poly.entity_id
_entity_poly.type
_entity_poly.pdbx_seq_one_letter_code
_entity_poly.pdbx_strand_id
1 'polypeptide(L)'
;MRSKKQKVVTIGGGSGQFALLSGLRDLEGIEITSVVSMVDSGGSTGRLRDELGILPPGDVLKCILALSPHRDIARTILLKRFAGDKRLQGHNAGNMLLTMLSRYTGSFPTGIQALAE
;
A
#
# COMPACT_ATOMS: atom_id res chain seq x y z
N MET A 1 -8.07 25.85 -22.93
CA MET A 1 -8.99 25.31 -21.90
C MET A 1 -8.32 24.09 -21.27
N ARG A 2 -8.08 24.07 -19.95
CA ARG A 2 -7.65 22.84 -19.27
C ARG A 2 -8.80 21.84 -19.38
N SER A 3 -8.61 20.75 -20.12
CA SER A 3 -9.56 19.63 -20.13
C SER A 3 -9.78 19.17 -18.69
N LYS A 4 -11.03 19.17 -18.22
CA LYS A 4 -11.37 18.79 -16.85
C LYS A 4 -11.07 17.31 -16.68
N LYS A 5 -10.18 16.96 -15.74
CA LYS A 5 -9.87 15.55 -15.47
C LYS A 5 -11.13 14.81 -15.01
N GLN A 6 -11.35 13.61 -15.51
CA GLN A 6 -12.41 12.73 -15.05
C GLN A 6 -12.04 12.16 -13.68
N LYS A 7 -12.91 12.35 -12.69
CA LYS A 7 -12.71 11.82 -11.34
C LYS A 7 -13.15 10.37 -11.29
N VAL A 8 -12.24 9.48 -10.89
CA VAL A 8 -12.47 8.03 -10.82
C VAL A 8 -12.25 7.57 -9.38
N VAL A 9 -13.27 6.98 -8.78
CA VAL A 9 -13.16 6.36 -7.45
C VAL A 9 -13.10 4.84 -7.61
N THR A 10 -12.10 4.21 -7.01
CA THR A 10 -12.01 2.75 -6.90
C THR A 10 -12.24 2.35 -5.44
N ILE A 11 -12.98 1.27 -5.21
CA ILE A 11 -13.24 0.73 -3.88
C ILE A 11 -12.93 -0.76 -3.93
N GLY A 12 -12.08 -1.25 -3.03
CA GLY A 12 -11.71 -2.66 -3.03
C GLY A 12 -10.59 -2.99 -2.05
N GLY A 13 -9.78 -3.98 -2.41
CA GLY A 13 -8.54 -4.34 -1.72
C GLY A 13 -7.76 -5.38 -2.52
N GLY A 14 -6.76 -5.97 -1.89
CA GLY A 14 -6.02 -7.11 -2.43
C GLY A 14 -5.28 -6.87 -3.74
N SER A 15 -5.09 -7.96 -4.49
CA SER A 15 -4.41 -7.99 -5.78
C SER A 15 -5.26 -7.44 -6.93
N GLY A 16 -6.60 -7.54 -6.84
CA GLY A 16 -7.51 -7.06 -7.87
C GLY A 16 -7.46 -5.54 -8.00
N GLN A 17 -7.58 -4.81 -6.89
CA GLN A 17 -7.48 -3.35 -6.91
C GLN A 17 -6.08 -2.89 -7.31
N PHE A 18 -5.04 -3.60 -6.89
CA PHE A 18 -3.65 -3.34 -7.31
C PHE A 18 -3.47 -3.41 -8.83
N ALA A 19 -4.02 -4.45 -9.47
CA ALA A 19 -3.95 -4.61 -10.92
C ALA A 19 -4.72 -3.50 -11.64
N LEU A 20 -5.93 -3.19 -11.18
CA LEU A 20 -6.76 -2.11 -11.71
C LEU A 20 -6.03 -0.76 -11.64
N LEU A 21 -5.54 -0.37 -10.46
CA LEU A 21 -4.82 0.89 -10.26
C LEU A 21 -3.54 0.96 -11.10
N SER A 22 -2.82 -0.17 -11.23
CA SER A 22 -1.61 -0.23 -12.05
C SER A 22 -1.88 0.07 -13.53
N GLY A 23 -3.07 -0.27 -14.04
CA GLY A 23 -3.49 0.03 -15.40
C GLY A 23 -4.12 1.42 -15.56
N LEU A 24 -4.91 1.86 -14.56
CA LEU A 24 -5.53 3.19 -14.60
C LEU A 24 -4.51 4.33 -14.48
N ARG A 25 -3.42 4.16 -13.73
CA ARG A 25 -2.41 5.20 -13.48
C ARG A 25 -1.87 5.85 -14.76
N ASP A 26 -1.71 5.06 -15.82
CA ASP A 26 -1.10 5.52 -17.08
C ASP A 26 -2.11 6.17 -18.04
N LEU A 27 -3.39 6.25 -17.66
CA LEU A 27 -4.41 6.96 -18.43
C LEU A 27 -4.29 8.47 -18.22
N GLU A 28 -4.21 9.19 -19.32
CA GLU A 28 -4.27 10.65 -19.29
C GLU A 28 -5.70 11.15 -19.01
N GLY A 29 -5.79 12.35 -18.45
CA GLY A 29 -7.09 13.01 -18.25
C GLY A 29 -7.93 12.46 -17.10
N ILE A 30 -7.38 11.62 -16.22
CA ILE A 30 -8.10 11.14 -15.03
C ILE A 30 -7.44 11.57 -13.71
N GLU A 31 -8.24 11.59 -12.65
CA GLU A 31 -7.86 11.80 -11.26
C GLU A 31 -8.40 10.63 -10.45
N ILE A 32 -7.50 9.83 -9.84
CA ILE A 32 -7.86 8.59 -9.17
C ILE A 32 -7.94 8.82 -7.66
N THR A 33 -9.04 8.40 -7.05
CA THR A 33 -9.16 8.20 -5.61
C THR A 33 -9.35 6.70 -5.34
N SER A 34 -8.60 6.16 -4.39
CA SER A 34 -8.67 4.75 -4.02
C SER A 34 -9.12 4.61 -2.57
N VAL A 35 -10.26 3.98 -2.37
CA VAL A 35 -10.75 3.52 -1.06
C VAL A 35 -10.33 2.07 -0.91
N VAL A 36 -9.57 1.79 0.13
CA VAL A 36 -8.90 0.50 0.32
C VAL A 36 -9.40 -0.16 1.60
N SER A 37 -9.84 -1.39 1.47
CA SER A 37 -10.22 -2.27 2.55
C SER A 37 -8.97 -2.78 3.27
N MET A 38 -8.99 -2.73 4.61
CA MET A 38 -7.90 -3.22 5.48
C MET A 38 -8.30 -4.42 6.33
N VAL A 39 -9.41 -5.08 6.00
CA VAL A 39 -9.92 -6.23 6.78
C VAL A 39 -9.24 -7.56 6.43
N ASP A 40 -8.28 -7.57 5.51
CA ASP A 40 -7.67 -8.81 5.03
C ASP A 40 -6.78 -9.50 6.09
N SER A 41 -6.91 -10.82 6.23
CA SER A 41 -6.43 -11.60 7.39
C SER A 41 -5.44 -12.74 7.08
N GLY A 42 -4.79 -12.75 5.91
CA GLY A 42 -3.90 -13.86 5.51
C GLY A 42 -2.41 -13.67 5.88
N GLY A 43 -1.89 -14.49 6.80
CA GLY A 43 -0.44 -14.73 6.99
C GLY A 43 0.30 -13.73 7.88
N SER A 44 1.50 -13.30 7.46
CA SER A 44 2.39 -12.40 8.23
C SER A 44 1.75 -11.07 8.64
N THR A 45 0.74 -10.62 7.89
CA THR A 45 0.03 -9.37 8.16
C THR A 45 -0.92 -9.52 9.36
N GLY A 46 -1.41 -10.75 9.63
CA GLY A 46 -2.12 -11.08 10.87
C GLY A 46 -1.21 -10.95 12.08
N ARG A 47 0.06 -11.39 11.99
CA ARG A 47 1.02 -11.23 13.10
C ARG A 47 1.29 -9.78 13.45
N LEU A 48 1.40 -8.87 12.46
CA LEU A 48 1.55 -7.44 12.75
C LEU A 48 0.33 -6.87 13.48
N ARG A 49 -0.88 -7.31 13.09
CA ARG A 49 -2.11 -6.93 13.80
C ARG A 49 -2.12 -7.45 15.23
N ASP A 50 -1.78 -8.72 15.40
CA ASP A 50 -1.85 -9.40 16.70
C ASP A 50 -0.73 -8.93 17.66
N GLU A 51 0.46 -8.58 17.15
CA GLU A 51 1.60 -8.10 17.95
C GLU A 51 1.58 -6.58 18.21
N LEU A 52 1.04 -5.78 17.28
CA LEU A 52 1.16 -4.31 17.33
C LEU A 52 -0.19 -3.60 17.42
N GLY A 53 -1.31 -4.32 17.36
CA GLY A 53 -2.67 -3.76 17.45
C GLY A 53 -3.08 -2.89 16.26
N ILE A 54 -2.36 -2.97 15.13
CA ILE A 54 -2.62 -2.15 13.94
C ILE A 54 -3.42 -2.92 12.88
N LEU A 55 -4.19 -2.20 12.07
CA LEU A 55 -4.83 -2.82 10.92
C LEU A 55 -3.77 -3.27 9.89
N PRO A 56 -3.96 -4.43 9.25
CA PRO A 56 -3.08 -4.96 8.20
C PRO A 56 -2.75 -3.93 7.11
N PRO A 57 -1.50 -3.41 7.00
CA PRO A 57 -1.19 -2.33 6.07
C PRO A 57 -1.01 -2.78 4.61
N GLY A 58 -1.11 -4.09 4.34
CA GLY A 58 -0.67 -4.70 3.10
C GLY A 58 -1.42 -4.23 1.85
N ASP A 59 -2.74 -4.08 1.93
CA ASP A 59 -3.53 -3.66 0.77
C ASP A 59 -3.38 -2.17 0.47
N VAL A 60 -3.23 -1.35 1.51
CA VAL A 60 -2.88 0.07 1.37
C VAL A 60 -1.51 0.21 0.71
N LEU A 61 -0.50 -0.54 1.18
CA LEU A 61 0.83 -0.54 0.59
C LEU A 61 0.78 -0.90 -0.91
N LYS A 62 0.03 -1.94 -1.29
CA LYS A 62 -0.14 -2.31 -2.69
C LYS A 62 -0.72 -1.13 -3.50
N CYS A 63 -1.77 -0.47 -3.00
CA CYS A 63 -2.39 0.65 -3.71
C CYS A 63 -1.43 1.83 -3.89
N ILE A 64 -0.66 2.18 -2.87
CA ILE A 64 0.40 3.20 -2.96
C ILE A 64 1.42 2.81 -4.06
N LEU A 65 1.88 1.56 -4.07
CA LEU A 65 2.85 1.09 -5.06
C LEU A 65 2.28 0.93 -6.47
N ALA A 66 0.97 0.74 -6.62
CA ALA A 66 0.32 0.72 -7.93
C ALA A 66 0.27 2.11 -8.56
N LEU A 67 0.16 3.15 -7.73
CA LEU A 67 0.07 4.56 -8.13
C LEU A 67 1.43 5.29 -8.09
N SER A 68 2.47 4.68 -7.52
CA SER A 68 3.81 5.24 -7.44
C SER A 68 4.44 5.46 -8.82
N PRO A 69 5.20 6.57 -9.01
CA PRO A 69 5.96 6.79 -10.24
C PRO A 69 7.14 5.81 -10.40
N HIS A 70 7.63 5.19 -9.32
CA HIS A 70 8.82 4.33 -9.33
C HIS A 70 8.46 2.84 -9.31
N ARG A 71 7.79 2.37 -10.37
CA ARG A 71 7.14 1.05 -10.44
C ARG A 71 8.04 -0.13 -10.07
N ASP A 72 9.19 -0.27 -10.73
CA ASP A 72 9.92 -1.54 -10.68
C ASP A 72 10.78 -1.67 -9.43
N ILE A 73 11.52 -0.63 -9.08
CA ILE A 73 12.41 -0.63 -7.91
C ILE A 73 11.60 -0.61 -6.61
N ALA A 74 10.62 0.30 -6.47
CA ALA A 74 9.85 0.41 -5.23
C ALA A 74 9.06 -0.87 -4.96
N ARG A 75 8.44 -1.44 -5.99
CA ARG A 75 7.73 -2.72 -5.89
C ARG A 75 8.67 -3.87 -5.53
N THR A 76 9.82 -3.95 -6.18
CA THR A 76 10.81 -5.01 -5.92
C THR A 76 11.34 -4.96 -4.50
N ILE A 77 11.61 -3.77 -3.97
CA ILE A 77 12.16 -3.61 -2.62
C ILE A 77 11.06 -3.78 -1.57
N LEU A 78 9.95 -3.06 -1.69
CA LEU A 78 8.95 -2.94 -0.63
C LEU A 78 8.03 -4.15 -0.54
N LEU A 79 7.79 -4.88 -1.64
CA LEU A 79 7.02 -6.13 -1.60
C LEU A 79 7.87 -7.37 -1.33
N LYS A 80 9.20 -7.26 -1.32
CA LYS A 80 10.07 -8.40 -1.02
C LYS A 80 9.84 -8.89 0.40
N ARG A 81 9.58 -10.19 0.52
CA ARG A 81 9.44 -10.87 1.82
C ARG A 81 10.81 -11.34 2.30
N PHE A 82 11.02 -11.23 3.62
CA PHE A 82 12.21 -11.80 4.24
C PHE A 82 12.10 -13.33 4.26
N ALA A 83 13.15 -14.00 3.76
CA ALA A 83 13.19 -15.45 3.61
C ALA A 83 14.13 -16.17 4.60
N GLY A 84 15.13 -15.48 5.15
CA GLY A 84 16.21 -16.12 5.92
C GLY A 84 16.19 -15.91 7.44
N ASP A 85 15.52 -14.87 7.94
CA ASP A 85 15.48 -14.55 9.37
C ASP A 85 14.17 -15.07 9.98
N LYS A 86 14.24 -15.92 11.02
CA LYS A 86 13.05 -16.49 11.69
C LYS A 86 12.08 -15.45 12.24
N ARG A 87 12.57 -14.29 12.71
CA ARG A 87 11.73 -13.21 13.27
C ARG A 87 11.09 -12.40 12.15
N LEU A 88 11.83 -12.12 11.09
CA LEU A 88 11.31 -11.36 9.95
C LEU A 88 10.56 -12.23 8.93
N GLN A 89 10.65 -13.56 9.04
CA GLN A 89 10.16 -14.51 8.06
C GLN A 89 8.72 -14.23 7.67
N GLY A 90 8.47 -13.93 6.40
CA GLY A 90 7.14 -13.65 5.89
C GLY A 90 6.71 -12.18 5.97
N HIS A 91 7.32 -11.32 6.80
CA HIS A 91 7.12 -9.88 6.70
C HIS A 91 7.70 -9.36 5.37
N ASN A 92 7.11 -8.30 4.83
CA ASN A 92 7.71 -7.54 3.73
C ASN A 92 8.23 -6.19 4.25
N ALA A 93 9.23 -5.64 3.57
CA ALA A 93 9.88 -4.40 3.98
C ALA A 93 8.90 -3.21 4.01
N GLY A 94 7.97 -3.14 3.06
CA GLY A 94 7.01 -2.04 2.96
C GLY A 94 5.99 -2.01 4.10
N ASN A 95 5.48 -3.16 4.55
CA ASN A 95 4.56 -3.21 5.68
C ASN A 95 5.27 -2.78 6.96
N MET A 96 6.53 -3.20 7.13
CA MET A 96 7.34 -2.78 8.27
C MET A 96 7.61 -1.27 8.23
N LEU A 97 7.99 -0.74 7.06
CA LEU A 97 8.21 0.69 6.86
C LEU A 97 6.94 1.49 7.17
N LEU A 98 5.80 1.12 6.58
CA LEU A 98 4.52 1.82 6.80
C LEU A 98 4.08 1.74 8.27
N THR A 99 4.32 0.61 8.93
CA THR A 99 4.08 0.45 10.37
C THR A 99 4.96 1.40 11.20
N MET A 100 6.25 1.49 10.87
CA MET A 100 7.18 2.40 11.55
C MET A 100 6.79 3.86 11.31
N LEU A 101 6.54 4.26 10.06
CA LEU A 101 6.09 5.60 9.71
C LEU A 101 4.84 5.97 10.51
N SER A 102 3.84 5.10 10.56
CA SER A 102 2.60 5.34 11.32
C SER A 102 2.84 5.50 12.82
N ARG A 103 3.82 4.77 13.39
CA ARG A 103 4.20 4.92 14.80
C ARG A 103 4.92 6.23 15.07
N TYR A 104 5.89 6.61 14.22
CA TYR A 104 6.67 7.83 14.41
C TYR A 104 5.89 9.11 14.10
N THR A 105 4.94 9.05 13.17
CA THR A 105 4.03 10.18 12.88
C THR A 105 2.86 10.26 13.85
N GLY A 106 2.64 9.23 14.67
CA GLY A 106 1.53 9.13 15.62
C GLY A 106 0.17 8.84 14.98
N SER A 107 0.09 8.68 13.65
CA SER A 107 -1.16 8.32 12.98
C SER A 107 -0.94 7.51 11.69
N PHE A 108 -1.81 6.54 11.44
CA PHE A 108 -1.77 5.73 10.22
C PHE A 108 -1.98 6.56 8.94
N PRO A 109 -2.96 7.50 8.87
CA PRO A 109 -3.10 8.37 7.70
C PRO A 109 -1.86 9.22 7.42
N THR A 110 -1.21 9.79 8.44
CA THR A 110 0.02 10.55 8.26
C THR A 110 1.18 9.64 7.81
N GLY A 111 1.24 8.41 8.32
CA GLY A 111 2.21 7.40 7.84
C GLY A 111 2.02 7.04 6.36
N ILE A 112 0.77 6.93 5.89
CA ILE A 112 0.45 6.74 4.47
C ILE A 112 0.95 7.93 3.65
N GLN A 113 0.64 9.15 4.11
CA GLN A 113 1.04 10.36 3.41
C GLN A 113 2.57 10.44 3.31
N ALA A 114 3.29 10.19 4.40
CA ALA A 114 4.76 10.18 4.42
C ALA A 114 5.38 9.10 3.52
N LEU A 115 4.69 7.98 3.27
CA LEU A 115 5.14 6.96 2.33
C LEU A 115 4.82 7.31 0.87
N ALA A 116 3.80 8.13 0.65
CA ALA A 116 3.33 8.55 -0.67
C ALA A 116 4.04 9.81 -1.20
N GLU A 117 4.63 10.61 -0.30
CA GLU A 117 5.58 11.69 -0.60
C GLU A 117 6.89 11.16 -1.21
#